data_AF-A0A8J8GRM5-F1
#
_entry.id   AF-A0A8J8GRM5-F1
#
_cell.length_a   1.000
_cell.length_b   1.000
_cell.length_c   1.000
_cell.angle_alpha   90.00
_cell.angle_beta   90.00
_cell.angle_gamma   90.00
#
_symmetry.space_group_name_H-M   'P 1'
#
loop_
_entity.id
_entity.type
_entity.pdbx_description
1 polymer ?
#
loop_
_entity_poly.entity_id
_entity_poly.type
_entity_poly.pdbx_seq_one_letter_code
_entity_poly.pdbx_strand_id
1 'polypeptide(L)'
;MDLSHLEWFARNKYGVEAYIEPQTTVTQTTVILIAHDGEWTRRRVGSPQVAWRWGRSLNIPVYDVHLTGYPQRMRDYNARQRRAS
;
A
#
# COMPACT_ATOMS: atom_id res chain seq x y z
N MET A 1 -14.59 8.95 -1.29
CA MET A 1 -14.53 7.49 -1.61
C MET A 1 -13.14 7.00 -1.25
N ASP A 2 -12.96 5.70 -1.00
CA ASP A 2 -11.79 5.13 -0.31
C ASP A 2 -10.41 5.50 -0.89
N LEU A 3 -10.36 5.74 -2.20
CA LEU A 3 -9.16 6.19 -2.92
C LEU A 3 -8.69 7.59 -2.53
N SER A 4 -9.58 8.48 -2.08
CA SER A 4 -9.20 9.84 -1.67
C SER A 4 -8.26 9.84 -0.47
N HIS A 5 -8.42 8.86 0.44
CA HIS A 5 -7.51 8.69 1.58
C HIS A 5 -6.13 8.22 1.12
N LEU A 6 -6.09 7.27 0.17
CA LEU A 6 -4.83 6.81 -0.40
C LEU A 6 -4.11 7.92 -1.18
N GLU A 7 -4.84 8.72 -1.94
CA GLU A 7 -4.28 9.86 -2.66
C GLU A 7 -3.74 10.94 -1.72
N TRP A 8 -4.48 11.25 -0.65
CA TRP A 8 -3.98 12.13 0.40
C TRP A 8 -2.68 11.60 0.99
N PHE A 9 -2.62 10.30 1.32
CA PHE A 9 -1.41 9.69 1.86
C PHE A 9 -0.23 9.79 0.88
N ALA A 10 -0.45 9.43 -0.39
CA ALA A 10 0.58 9.50 -1.43
C ALA A 10 1.13 10.92 -1.65
N ARG A 11 0.29 11.95 -1.50
CA ARG A 11 0.68 13.35 -1.65
C ARG A 11 1.39 13.94 -0.43
N ASN A 12 1.09 13.44 0.77
CA ASN A 12 1.60 14.00 2.04
C ASN A 12 2.80 13.23 2.61
N LYS A 13 3.16 12.08 2.03
CA LYS A 13 4.28 11.25 2.47
C LYS A 13 5.33 11.17 1.38
N TYR A 14 6.59 11.07 1.80
CA TYR A 14 7.73 10.93 0.90
C TYR A 14 8.03 9.45 0.60
N GLY A 15 8.49 9.18 -0.63
CA GLY A 15 8.93 7.85 -1.06
C GLY A 15 7.86 6.77 -0.91
N VAL A 16 6.62 7.10 -1.31
CA VAL A 16 5.49 6.17 -1.22
C VAL A 16 5.56 5.14 -2.33
N GLU A 17 5.41 3.88 -1.96
CA GLU A 17 5.31 2.74 -2.88
C GLU A 17 3.98 2.02 -2.66
N ALA A 18 3.36 1.56 -3.75
CA ALA A 18 2.13 0.78 -3.70
C ALA A 18 2.43 -0.72 -3.79
N TYR A 19 1.86 -1.48 -2.88
CA TYR A 19 1.87 -2.94 -2.86
C TYR A 19 0.44 -3.43 -3.04
N ILE A 20 0.24 -4.24 -4.07
CA ILE A 20 -1.05 -4.83 -4.40
C ILE A 20 -1.08 -6.23 -3.81
N GLU A 21 -2.10 -6.49 -3.01
CA GLU A 21 -2.53 -7.84 -2.64
C GLU A 21 -3.57 -8.28 -3.66
N PRO A 22 -3.24 -9.22 -4.56
CA PRO A 22 -4.21 -9.78 -5.50
C PRO A 22 -5.39 -10.40 -4.75
N GLN A 23 -6.57 -10.35 -5.36
CA GLN A 23 -7.70 -11.11 -4.83
C GLN A 23 -7.37 -12.61 -4.77
N THR A 24 -7.84 -13.27 -3.73
CA THR A 24 -7.88 -14.72 -3.64
C THR A 24 -9.32 -15.20 -3.76
N THR A 25 -9.56 -16.51 -3.63
CA THR A 25 -10.92 -17.07 -3.55
C THR A 25 -11.75 -16.47 -2.41
N VAL A 26 -11.11 -15.96 -1.36
CA VAL A 26 -11.77 -15.49 -0.12
C VAL A 26 -11.50 -14.03 0.23
N THR A 27 -10.56 -13.36 -0.45
CA THR A 27 -10.21 -11.95 -0.19
C THR A 27 -10.30 -11.09 -1.44
N GLN A 28 -10.80 -9.87 -1.28
CA GLN A 28 -10.78 -8.86 -2.34
C GLN A 28 -9.38 -8.29 -2.53
N THR A 29 -9.14 -7.72 -3.72
CA THR A 29 -7.88 -7.04 -4.02
C THR A 29 -7.72 -5.85 -3.07
N THR A 30 -6.52 -5.71 -2.48
CA THR A 30 -6.19 -4.62 -1.57
C THR A 30 -4.96 -3.87 -2.08
N VAL A 31 -4.96 -2.56 -1.91
CA VAL A 31 -3.78 -1.71 -2.13
C VAL A 31 -3.26 -1.25 -0.79
N ILE A 32 -1.95 -1.37 -0.62
CA ILE A 32 -1.21 -0.92 0.56
C ILE A 32 -0.21 0.12 0.08
N LEU A 33 -0.31 1.33 0.60
CA LEU A 33 0.71 2.36 0.40
C LEU A 33 1.68 2.32 1.56
N ILE A 34 2.98 2.34 1.26
CA ILE A 34 4.05 2.29 2.26
C ILE A 34 5.02 3.44 1.97
N ALA A 35 5.11 4.39 2.90
CA ALA A 35 6.03 5.52 2.84
C ALA A 35 7.48 5.09 3.12
N HIS A 36 8.41 6.02 2.89
CA HIS A 36 9.85 5.80 3.09
C HIS A 36 10.21 5.42 4.54
N ASP A 37 9.52 6.00 5.53
CA ASP A 37 9.72 5.69 6.95
C ASP A 37 9.04 4.39 7.40
N GLY A 38 8.28 3.75 6.52
CA GLY A 38 7.52 2.54 6.80
C GLY A 38 6.10 2.77 7.32
N GLU A 39 5.66 4.02 7.47
CA GLU A 39 4.24 4.31 7.70
C GLU A 39 3.42 3.77 6.52
N TRP A 40 2.24 3.22 6.81
CA TRP A 40 1.44 2.57 5.78
C TRP A 40 -0.06 2.76 5.99
N THR A 41 -0.80 2.71 4.89
CA THR A 41 -2.26 2.65 4.87
C THR A 41 -2.72 1.61 3.86
N ARG A 42 -3.85 0.95 4.10
CA ARG A 42 -4.41 -0.08 3.21
C ARG A 42 -5.87 0.17 2.92
N ARG A 43 -6.31 -0.10 1.68
CA ARG A 43 -7.73 -0.06 1.27
C ARG A 43 -8.08 -1.12 0.24
N ARG A 44 -9.31 -1.62 0.30
CA ARG A 44 -9.86 -2.55 -0.68
C ARG A 44 -10.15 -1.82 -1.98
N VAL A 45 -9.91 -2.48 -3.09
CA VAL A 45 -10.24 -1.98 -4.43
C VAL A 45 -11.05 -3.00 -5.19
N GLY A 46 -11.83 -2.54 -6.18
CA GLY A 46 -12.73 -3.41 -6.93
C GLY A 46 -12.03 -4.49 -7.76
N SER A 47 -10.80 -4.25 -8.23
CA SER A 47 -10.03 -5.27 -8.96
C SER A 47 -8.52 -4.98 -8.99
N PRO A 48 -7.67 -5.97 -9.30
CA PRO A 48 -6.23 -5.77 -9.49
C PRO A 48 -5.92 -4.74 -10.57
N GLN A 49 -6.65 -4.76 -11.69
CA GLN A 49 -6.41 -3.83 -12.80
C GLN A 49 -6.68 -2.38 -12.40
N VAL A 50 -7.67 -2.15 -11.53
CA VAL A 50 -7.95 -0.82 -10.97
C VAL A 50 -6.80 -0.38 -10.06
N ALA A 51 -6.31 -1.26 -9.17
CA ALA A 51 -5.15 -0.95 -8.32
C ALA A 51 -3.91 -0.57 -9.14
N TRP A 52 -3.57 -1.38 -10.16
CA TRP A 52 -2.41 -1.14 -11.01
C TRP A 52 -2.50 0.19 -11.77
N ARG A 53 -3.65 0.46 -12.39
CA ARG A 53 -3.88 1.71 -13.13
C ARG A 53 -3.83 2.92 -12.21
N TRP A 54 -4.45 2.82 -11.04
CA TRP A 54 -4.50 3.88 -10.06
C TRP A 54 -3.11 4.17 -9.47
N GLY A 55 -2.34 3.16 -9.07
CA GLY A 55 -0.97 3.35 -8.59
C GLY A 55 -0.06 4.00 -9.63
N ARG A 56 -0.16 3.58 -10.90
CA ARG A 56 0.55 4.23 -12.01
C ARG A 56 0.11 5.68 -12.23
N SER A 57 -1.18 6.00 -12.06
CA SER A 57 -1.67 7.38 -12.20
C SER A 57 -1.10 8.33 -11.16
N LEU A 58 -0.65 7.82 -10.00
CA LEU A 58 0.05 8.59 -8.97
C LEU A 58 1.56 8.71 -9.21
N ASN A 59 2.08 8.12 -10.29
CA ASN A 59 3.50 8.09 -10.63
C ASN A 59 4.39 7.52 -9.51
N ILE A 60 3.87 6.53 -8.76
CA ILE A 60 4.59 5.81 -7.71
C ILE A 60 4.95 4.39 -8.17
N PRO A 61 6.00 3.77 -7.61
CA PRO A 61 6.28 2.36 -7.82
C PRO A 61 5.11 1.49 -7.38
N VAL A 62 4.79 0.46 -8.16
CA VAL A 62 3.70 -0.50 -7.88
C VAL A 62 4.24 -1.92 -7.96
N TYR A 63 4.00 -2.70 -6.92
CA TYR A 63 4.50 -4.06 -6.76
C TYR A 63 3.36 -5.03 -6.46
N ASP A 64 3.54 -6.29 -6.87
CA ASP A 64 2.71 -7.41 -6.39
C ASP A 64 3.36 -7.96 -5.12
N VAL A 65 2.63 -7.96 -4.01
CA VAL A 65 3.18 -8.42 -2.72
C VAL A 65 3.53 -9.90 -2.73
N HIS A 66 2.87 -10.72 -3.56
CA HIS A 66 3.19 -12.14 -3.65
C HIS A 66 4.55 -12.37 -4.32
N LEU A 67 5.02 -11.42 -5.12
CA LEU A 67 6.33 -11.49 -5.78
C LEU A 67 7.43 -10.83 -4.95
N THR A 68 7.16 -9.66 -4.38
CA THR A 68 8.19 -8.88 -3.66
C THR A 68 8.22 -9.14 -2.16
N GLY A 69 7.11 -9.62 -1.60
CA GLY A 69 6.84 -9.53 -0.17
C GLY A 69 6.64 -8.08 0.30
N TYR A 70 6.47 -7.94 1.61
CA TYR A 70 6.41 -6.66 2.29
C TYR A 70 7.81 -6.10 2.57
N PRO A 71 8.04 -4.79 2.38
CA PRO A 71 9.34 -4.19 2.61
C PRO A 71 9.67 -4.16 4.12
N GLN A 72 10.95 -4.31 4.45
CA GLN A 72 11.42 -4.35 5.83
C GLN A 72 11.01 -3.12 6.64
N ARG A 73 11.02 -1.92 6.04
CA ARG A 73 10.63 -0.66 6.69
C ARG A 73 9.21 -0.68 7.27
N MET A 74 8.25 -1.36 6.63
CA MET A 74 6.90 -1.52 7.17
C MET A 74 6.89 -2.39 8.43
N ARG A 75 7.71 -3.44 8.46
CA ARG A 75 7.87 -4.31 9.63
C ARG A 75 8.51 -3.53 10.79
N ASP A 76 9.53 -2.75 10.49
CA ASP A 76 10.22 -1.91 11.48
C ASP A 76 9.28 -0.84 12.06
N TYR A 77 8.44 -0.22 11.21
CA TYR A 77 7.40 0.72 11.65
C TYR A 77 6.41 0.05 12.61
N ASN A 78 5.89 -1.12 12.26
CA ASN A 78 4.99 -1.88 13.14
C ASN A 78 5.67 -2.26 14.46
N ALA A 79 6.96 -2.62 14.44
CA ALA A 79 7.72 -2.92 15.65
C ALA A 79 7.89 -1.67 16.54
N ARG A 80 8.13 -0.48 15.95
CA ARG A 80 8.17 0.78 16.68
C ARG A 80 6.82 1.12 17.32
N GLN A 81 5.72 1.00 16.57
CA GLN A 81 4.38 1.27 17.12
C GLN A 81 4.03 0.36 18.29
N ARG A 82 4.36 -0.95 18.22
CA ARG A 82 4.12 -1.90 19.32
C ARG A 82 4.95 -1.64 20.57
N ARG A 83 6.12 -1.00 20.45
CA ARG A 83 6.95 -0.63 21.61
C ARG A 83 6.46 0.65 22.29
N ALA A 84 5.68 1.47 21.57
CA ALA A 84 5.13 2.72 22.06
C ALA A 84 3.71 2.58 22.64
N SER A 85 3.14 1.38 22.62
CA SER A 85 1.80 1.04 23.12
C SER A 85 1.84 0.32 24.45
#